data_AF-A0A958IY69-F1
#
_entry.id   AF-A0A958IY69-F1
#
_cell.length_a   1.000
_cell.length_b   1.000
_cell.length_c   1.000
_cell.angle_alpha   90.00
_cell.angle_beta   90.00
_cell.angle_gamma   90.00
#
_symmetry.space_group_name_H-M   'P 1'
#
loop_
_entity.id
_entity.type
_entity.pdbx_description
1 polymer ?
#
loop_
_entity_poly.entity_id
_entity_poly.type
_entity_poly.pdbx_seq_one_letter_code
_entity_poly.pdbx_strand_id
1 'polypeptide(L)'
;MKIKEILVLHHSHFDVGYTHTQPILWELQREFIDGALEMLDQTRDFPEHARPRWTCEVTAQVLKWLRSASPQSVDKFRKYAQEKRIGISAMLCHTTPLANAEQLMRQLYPIKQLREQFGVAINTLNQHDINGVPWVLSDIMLDCGIDLFVMAINRHLGGYATERPAVIRWETPSGRTIRVMNGAHYTMFDQLFDTHLHDLDTMEKGIENYIDFLKNVKHYRHDFIYLTTANAPVCYDNSPPNIDVAKLIRDWNAAGRQPQIRYVTPEQLLERIDQVPDSEMPVYSGDWTDFWNFGCASNAEITKTNLQAKPRLLTRDLIAATRGSEHPAIREVARRAWW
;
A
#
# COMPACT_ATOMS: atom_id res chain seq x y z
N MET A 1 -24.75 9.48 11.55
CA MET A 1 -24.23 9.57 10.17
C MET A 1 -24.64 8.34 9.39
N LYS A 2 -24.99 8.45 8.11
CA LYS A 2 -25.35 7.30 7.26
C LYS A 2 -24.18 6.98 6.33
N ILE A 3 -23.66 5.76 6.38
CA ILE A 3 -22.65 5.27 5.43
C ILE A 3 -23.33 5.07 4.06
N LYS A 4 -22.73 5.64 3.01
CA LYS A 4 -23.22 5.58 1.63
C LYS A 4 -22.45 4.56 0.79
N GLU A 5 -21.16 4.41 1.04
CA GLU A 5 -20.30 3.52 0.26
C GLU A 5 -19.24 2.81 1.10
N ILE A 6 -18.79 1.65 0.63
CA ILE A 6 -17.62 0.92 1.09
C ILE A 6 -16.60 0.89 -0.05
N LEU A 7 -15.43 1.45 0.22
CA LEU A 7 -14.27 1.47 -0.67
C LEU A 7 -13.38 0.28 -0.34
N VAL A 8 -13.08 -0.52 -1.35
CA VAL A 8 -12.28 -1.74 -1.20
C VAL A 8 -10.98 -1.61 -1.97
N LEU A 9 -9.84 -1.63 -1.29
CA LEU A 9 -8.54 -1.74 -1.95
C LEU A 9 -8.09 -3.20 -1.99
N HIS A 10 -7.95 -3.73 -3.20
CA HIS A 10 -7.53 -5.09 -3.46
C HIS A 10 -6.04 -5.12 -3.77
N HIS A 11 -5.29 -5.91 -3.02
CA HIS A 11 -3.83 -5.97 -3.13
C HIS A 11 -3.30 -7.32 -2.63
N SER A 12 -2.01 -7.52 -2.82
CA SER A 12 -1.22 -8.57 -2.16
C SER A 12 -0.35 -7.88 -1.11
N HIS A 13 -0.52 -8.24 0.17
CA HIS A 13 0.37 -7.72 1.22
C HIS A 13 1.77 -8.30 1.04
N PHE A 14 2.79 -7.44 0.97
CA PHE A 14 4.08 -7.82 0.44
C PHE A 14 5.18 -7.99 1.51
N ASP A 15 5.52 -9.25 1.80
CA ASP A 15 6.57 -9.62 2.77
C ASP A 15 7.73 -10.39 2.14
N VAL A 16 8.90 -9.75 2.08
CA VAL A 16 10.11 -10.39 1.56
C VAL A 16 10.70 -11.39 2.55
N GLY A 17 10.62 -12.68 2.21
CA GLY A 17 11.28 -13.73 2.98
C GLY A 17 10.50 -14.24 4.19
N TYR A 18 9.19 -13.93 4.27
CA TYR A 18 8.32 -14.43 5.33
C TYR A 18 7.59 -15.72 4.92
N THR A 19 6.62 -15.64 4.01
CA THR A 19 5.82 -16.81 3.57
C THR A 19 6.63 -17.80 2.74
N HIS A 20 7.57 -17.30 1.95
CA HIS A 20 8.39 -18.07 1.01
C HIS A 20 9.83 -17.54 0.99
N THR A 21 10.76 -18.36 0.49
CA THR A 21 12.10 -17.87 0.17
C THR A 21 12.04 -16.76 -0.88
N GLN A 22 12.98 -15.82 -0.83
CA GLN A 22 12.95 -14.64 -1.70
C GLN A 22 12.82 -14.98 -3.20
N PRO A 23 13.55 -15.97 -3.77
CA PRO A 23 13.41 -16.31 -5.18
C PRO A 23 11.99 -16.77 -5.55
N ILE A 24 11.37 -17.61 -4.72
CA ILE A 24 10.01 -18.10 -4.95
C ILE A 24 9.01 -16.95 -4.86
N LEU A 25 9.14 -16.11 -3.83
CA LEU A 25 8.27 -14.97 -3.65
C LEU A 25 8.28 -14.04 -4.86
N TRP A 26 9.45 -13.77 -5.44
CA TRP A 26 9.54 -12.89 -6.61
C TRP A 26 8.85 -13.49 -7.84
N GLU A 27 8.89 -14.81 -8.03
CA GLU A 27 8.14 -15.46 -9.10
C GLU A 27 6.63 -15.39 -8.85
N LEU A 28 6.17 -15.65 -7.61
CA LEU A 28 4.76 -15.50 -7.24
C LEU A 28 4.25 -14.08 -7.49
N GLN A 29 4.98 -13.06 -7.07
CA GLN A 29 4.57 -11.67 -7.27
C GLN A 29 4.50 -11.28 -8.76
N ARG A 30 5.29 -11.92 -9.63
CA ARG A 30 5.16 -11.75 -11.07
C ARG A 30 3.86 -12.37 -11.58
N GLU A 31 3.59 -13.62 -11.19
CA GLU A 31 2.36 -14.33 -11.55
C GLU A 31 1.11 -13.60 -11.05
N PHE A 32 1.18 -12.94 -9.87
CA PHE A 32 0.06 -12.18 -9.34
C PHE A 32 -0.26 -10.94 -10.16
N ILE A 33 0.75 -10.24 -10.71
CA ILE A 33 0.51 -9.12 -11.62
C ILE A 33 -0.10 -9.63 -12.92
N ASP A 34 0.41 -10.72 -13.49
CA ASP A 34 -0.14 -11.31 -14.71
C ASP A 34 -1.59 -11.79 -14.49
N GLY A 35 -1.86 -12.49 -13.38
CA GLY A 35 -3.19 -12.92 -12.98
C GLY A 35 -4.14 -11.74 -12.71
N ALA A 36 -3.64 -10.62 -12.19
CA ALA A 36 -4.43 -9.41 -12.04
C ALA A 36 -4.83 -8.84 -13.41
N LEU A 37 -3.91 -8.81 -14.38
CA LEU A 37 -4.21 -8.38 -15.75
C LEU A 37 -5.25 -9.29 -16.42
N GLU A 38 -5.22 -10.59 -16.16
CA GLU A 38 -6.24 -11.54 -16.64
C GLU A 38 -7.59 -11.32 -15.96
N MET A 39 -7.61 -11.13 -14.64
CA MET A 39 -8.83 -10.79 -13.90
C MET A 39 -9.49 -9.51 -14.44
N LEU A 40 -8.70 -8.48 -14.74
CA LEU A 40 -9.21 -7.21 -15.28
C LEU A 40 -9.80 -7.36 -16.69
N ASP A 41 -9.27 -8.26 -17.52
CA ASP A 41 -9.82 -8.61 -18.83
C ASP A 41 -11.16 -9.35 -18.68
N GLN A 42 -11.18 -10.41 -17.87
CA GLN A 42 -12.36 -11.26 -17.66
C GLN A 42 -13.56 -10.49 -17.11
N THR A 43 -13.29 -9.40 -16.39
CA THR A 43 -14.30 -8.56 -15.73
C THR A 43 -14.55 -7.23 -16.44
N ARG A 44 -14.06 -7.04 -17.67
CA ARG A 44 -14.25 -5.80 -18.44
C ARG A 44 -15.73 -5.41 -18.62
N ASP A 45 -16.59 -6.41 -18.74
CA ASP A 45 -18.02 -6.25 -19.01
C ASP A 45 -18.85 -6.15 -17.71
N PHE A 46 -18.21 -6.17 -16.54
CA PHE A 46 -18.90 -5.88 -15.27
C PHE A 46 -19.39 -4.42 -15.26
N PRO A 47 -20.48 -4.11 -14.54
CA PRO A 47 -20.89 -2.74 -14.28
C PRO A 47 -19.76 -1.93 -13.65
N GLU A 48 -19.57 -0.67 -14.04
CA GLU A 48 -18.43 0.16 -13.63
C GLU A 48 -18.19 0.18 -12.11
N HIS A 49 -19.27 0.29 -11.33
CA HIS A 49 -19.21 0.33 -9.86
C HIS A 49 -18.73 -0.99 -9.23
N ALA A 50 -18.84 -2.12 -9.95
CA ALA A 50 -18.45 -3.44 -9.48
C ALA A 50 -17.17 -3.98 -10.16
N ARG A 51 -16.57 -3.24 -11.11
CA ARG A 51 -15.34 -3.67 -11.77
C ARG A 51 -14.20 -3.78 -10.75
N PRO A 52 -13.49 -4.91 -10.69
CA PRO A 52 -12.35 -5.03 -9.82
C PRO A 52 -11.22 -4.12 -10.28
N ARG A 53 -10.41 -3.77 -9.29
CA ARG A 53 -9.16 -3.03 -9.44
C ARG A 53 -8.08 -3.83 -8.70
N TRP A 54 -6.82 -3.63 -9.07
CA TRP A 54 -5.69 -4.27 -8.40
C TRP A 54 -4.66 -3.23 -8.01
N THR A 55 -4.07 -3.37 -6.83
CA THR A 55 -3.02 -2.47 -6.35
C THR A 55 -1.72 -3.23 -6.14
N CYS A 56 -0.66 -2.78 -6.81
CA CYS A 56 0.70 -3.09 -6.40
C CYS A 56 1.02 -2.24 -5.17
N GLU A 57 1.03 -2.88 -4.01
CA GLU A 57 1.20 -2.23 -2.70
C GLU A 57 2.57 -1.56 -2.56
N VAL A 58 3.59 -2.10 -3.24
CA VAL A 58 4.92 -1.51 -3.26
C VAL A 58 5.55 -1.53 -4.66
N THR A 59 6.48 -0.61 -4.91
CA THR A 59 7.13 -0.47 -6.22
C THR A 59 8.07 -1.64 -6.56
N ALA A 60 8.59 -2.40 -5.58
CA ALA A 60 9.44 -3.56 -5.86
C ALA A 60 8.72 -4.65 -6.66
N GLN A 61 7.42 -4.87 -6.42
CA GLN A 61 6.60 -5.82 -7.17
C GLN A 61 6.65 -5.49 -8.68
N VAL A 62 6.36 -4.23 -9.02
CA VAL A 62 6.32 -3.73 -10.40
C VAL A 62 7.71 -3.74 -11.03
N LEU A 63 8.74 -3.28 -10.31
CA LEU A 63 10.12 -3.26 -10.80
C LEU A 63 10.66 -4.66 -11.11
N LYS A 64 10.28 -5.67 -10.33
CA LYS A 64 10.71 -7.05 -10.55
C LYS A 64 9.96 -7.68 -11.72
N TRP A 65 8.66 -7.45 -11.81
CA TRP A 65 7.85 -7.89 -12.94
C TRP A 65 8.32 -7.30 -14.28
N LEU A 66 8.66 -6.01 -14.32
CA LEU A 66 9.19 -5.36 -15.53
C LEU A 66 10.47 -5.99 -16.10
N ARG A 67 11.22 -6.78 -15.33
CA ARG A 67 12.46 -7.42 -15.81
C ARG A 67 12.21 -8.57 -16.79
N SER A 68 11.01 -9.13 -16.77
CA SER A 68 10.67 -10.36 -17.49
C SER A 68 9.28 -10.33 -18.13
N ALA A 69 8.47 -9.30 -17.83
CA ALA A 69 7.18 -9.06 -18.47
C ALA A 69 7.34 -8.90 -19.99
N SER A 70 6.40 -9.48 -20.74
CA SER A 70 6.33 -9.29 -22.19
C SER A 70 5.95 -7.84 -22.53
N PRO A 71 6.36 -7.30 -23.69
CA PRO A 71 5.91 -5.98 -24.14
C PRO A 71 4.38 -5.82 -24.11
N GLN A 72 3.65 -6.88 -24.48
CA GLN A 72 2.19 -6.91 -24.47
C GLN A 72 1.63 -6.77 -23.05
N SER A 73 2.20 -7.49 -22.08
CA SER A 73 1.80 -7.38 -20.67
C SER A 73 2.10 -5.98 -20.12
N VAL A 74 3.25 -5.39 -20.48
CA VAL A 74 3.61 -4.01 -20.10
C VAL A 74 2.64 -2.98 -20.67
N ASP A 75 2.25 -3.12 -21.93
CA ASP A 75 1.28 -2.21 -22.56
C ASP A 75 -0.12 -2.34 -21.93
N LYS A 76 -0.53 -3.56 -21.59
CA LYS A 76 -1.78 -3.83 -20.89
C LYS A 76 -1.79 -3.25 -19.48
N PHE A 77 -0.70 -3.42 -18.74
CA PHE A 77 -0.52 -2.82 -17.42
C PHE A 77 -0.57 -1.30 -17.51
N ARG A 78 0.14 -0.69 -18.48
CA ARG A 78 0.09 0.76 -18.73
C ARG A 78 -1.34 1.24 -18.95
N LYS A 79 -2.08 0.56 -19.85
CA LYS A 79 -3.48 0.89 -20.14
C LYS A 79 -4.33 0.88 -18.87
N TYR A 80 -4.27 -0.21 -18.10
CA TYR A 80 -5.09 -0.31 -16.88
C TYR A 80 -4.65 0.63 -15.77
N ALA A 81 -3.37 0.98 -15.68
CA ALA A 81 -2.90 1.98 -14.75
C ALA A 81 -3.45 3.37 -15.10
N GLN A 82 -3.45 3.74 -16.39
CA GLN A 82 -4.03 4.99 -16.89
C GLN A 82 -5.56 5.05 -16.73
N GLU A 83 -6.23 3.90 -16.84
CA GLU A 83 -7.67 3.77 -16.56
C GLU A 83 -8.00 3.69 -15.05
N LYS A 84 -7.00 3.82 -14.16
CA LYS A 84 -7.14 3.67 -12.70
C LYS A 84 -7.79 2.35 -12.29
N ARG A 85 -7.55 1.29 -13.07
CA ARG A 85 -7.89 -0.11 -12.72
C ARG A 85 -6.71 -0.86 -12.12
N ILE A 86 -5.49 -0.38 -12.37
CA ILE A 86 -4.29 -0.75 -11.62
C ILE A 86 -3.79 0.46 -10.83
N GLY A 87 -3.56 0.26 -9.54
CA GLY A 87 -2.91 1.22 -8.66
C GLY A 87 -1.47 0.83 -8.37
N ILE A 88 -0.61 1.82 -8.18
CA ILE A 88 0.76 1.63 -7.67
C ILE A 88 0.91 2.54 -6.48
N SER A 89 1.23 1.97 -5.33
CA SER A 89 1.58 2.73 -4.14
C SER A 89 3.10 2.97 -4.12
N ALA A 90 3.48 4.12 -3.59
CA ALA A 90 4.87 4.52 -3.45
C ALA A 90 5.59 3.66 -2.41
N MET A 91 6.93 3.77 -2.42
CA MET A 91 7.90 3.03 -1.61
C MET A 91 8.32 1.68 -2.20
N LEU A 92 9.58 1.32 -2.00
CA LEU A 92 10.16 0.09 -2.52
C LEU A 92 9.57 -1.15 -1.85
N CYS A 93 9.56 -1.14 -0.52
CA CYS A 93 9.04 -2.18 0.36
C CYS A 93 8.46 -1.52 1.62
N HIS A 94 7.78 -2.29 2.47
CA HIS A 94 7.47 -1.85 3.83
C HIS A 94 8.75 -1.56 4.63
N THR A 95 8.70 -0.50 5.44
CA THR A 95 9.91 0.00 6.10
C THR A 95 10.17 -0.66 7.44
N THR A 96 11.43 -0.59 7.87
CA THR A 96 11.89 -1.01 9.19
C THR A 96 12.45 0.20 9.95
N PRO A 97 12.41 0.21 11.29
CA PRO A 97 13.10 1.22 12.12
C PRO A 97 14.62 1.25 11.93
N LEU A 98 15.19 0.24 11.27
CA LEU A 98 16.62 0.24 10.92
C LEU A 98 16.94 1.11 9.70
N ALA A 99 15.98 1.63 8.94
CA ALA A 99 16.26 2.50 7.80
C ALA A 99 16.73 3.89 8.27
N ASN A 100 17.81 4.41 7.69
CA ASN A 100 18.17 5.83 7.86
C ASN A 100 17.48 6.71 6.80
N ALA A 101 17.58 8.04 6.95
CA ALA A 101 16.95 8.99 6.03
C ALA A 101 17.32 8.75 4.56
N GLU A 102 18.59 8.49 4.25
CA GLU A 102 19.04 8.19 2.87
C GLU A 102 18.37 6.94 2.31
N GLN A 103 18.24 5.87 3.10
CA GLN A 103 17.55 4.65 2.70
C GLN A 103 16.06 4.91 2.49
N LEU A 104 15.40 5.71 3.34
CA LEU A 104 14.00 6.10 3.16
C LEU A 104 13.80 6.89 1.86
N MET A 105 14.66 7.87 1.57
CA MET A 105 14.62 8.64 0.32
C MET A 105 14.81 7.74 -0.90
N ARG A 106 15.79 6.83 -0.86
CA ARG A 106 16.06 5.90 -1.96
C ARG A 106 14.92 4.94 -2.21
N GLN A 107 14.23 4.48 -1.18
CA GLN A 107 13.04 3.65 -1.36
C GLN A 107 11.94 4.33 -2.20
N LEU A 108 11.96 5.66 -2.34
CA LEU A 108 11.03 6.41 -3.18
C LEU A 108 11.57 6.71 -4.58
N TYR A 109 12.86 6.49 -4.87
CA TYR A 109 13.41 6.72 -6.21
C TYR A 109 12.68 5.96 -7.34
N PRO A 110 12.20 4.72 -7.14
CA PRO A 110 11.43 3.99 -8.15
C PRO A 110 10.23 4.76 -8.72
N ILE A 111 9.60 5.65 -7.93
CA ILE A 111 8.38 6.34 -8.38
C ILE A 111 8.63 7.14 -9.65
N LYS A 112 9.81 7.77 -9.80
CA LYS A 112 10.13 8.55 -11.00
C LYS A 112 10.13 7.67 -12.25
N GLN A 113 10.86 6.55 -12.19
CA GLN A 113 10.92 5.61 -13.29
C GLN A 113 9.52 5.07 -13.65
N LEU A 114 8.70 4.74 -12.64
CA LEU A 114 7.37 4.16 -12.88
C LEU A 114 6.37 5.21 -13.41
N ARG A 115 6.45 6.46 -12.94
CA ARG A 115 5.70 7.60 -13.50
C ARG A 115 6.01 7.78 -14.99
N GLU A 116 7.30 7.77 -15.36
CA GLU A 116 7.75 7.90 -16.75
C GLU A 116 7.34 6.67 -17.61
N GLN A 117 7.49 5.46 -17.07
CA GLN A 117 7.19 4.22 -17.77
C GLN A 117 5.70 4.05 -18.12
N PHE A 118 4.81 4.51 -17.24
CA PHE A 118 3.37 4.26 -17.34
C PHE A 118 2.52 5.51 -17.55
N GLY A 119 3.07 6.72 -17.35
CA GLY A 119 2.33 7.97 -17.47
C GLY A 119 1.25 8.12 -16.40
N VAL A 120 1.56 7.80 -15.15
CA VAL A 120 0.64 7.86 -13.99
C VAL A 120 1.25 8.67 -12.84
N ALA A 121 0.44 9.13 -11.89
CA ALA A 121 0.87 10.07 -10.85
C ALA A 121 1.64 9.43 -9.67
N ILE A 122 1.21 8.26 -9.15
CA ILE A 122 1.80 7.61 -7.95
C ILE A 122 1.98 8.61 -6.79
N ASN A 123 0.88 9.13 -6.25
CA ASN A 123 0.85 10.17 -5.21
C ASN A 123 0.35 9.66 -3.85
N THR A 124 0.38 8.34 -3.65
CA THR A 124 -0.06 7.68 -2.43
C THR A 124 1.00 6.70 -1.95
N LEU A 125 1.14 6.52 -0.64
CA LEU A 125 2.06 5.55 -0.05
C LEU A 125 1.32 4.66 0.94
N ASN A 126 1.46 3.35 0.81
CA ASN A 126 0.85 2.37 1.72
C ASN A 126 1.90 1.78 2.65
N GLN A 127 1.57 1.75 3.95
CA GLN A 127 2.29 1.01 4.96
C GLN A 127 1.29 0.15 5.74
N HIS A 128 1.19 -1.09 5.30
CA HIS A 128 0.32 -2.09 5.92
C HIS A 128 1.15 -2.99 6.82
N ASP A 129 0.49 -3.55 7.84
CA ASP A 129 1.05 -4.44 8.87
C ASP A 129 2.10 -3.83 9.81
N ILE A 130 2.97 -2.94 9.33
CA ILE A 130 3.92 -2.23 10.19
C ILE A 130 3.21 -1.30 11.18
N ASN A 131 3.76 -1.17 12.39
CA ASN A 131 3.06 -0.46 13.47
C ASN A 131 3.29 1.05 13.48
N GLY A 132 4.29 1.53 12.74
CA GLY A 132 4.65 2.93 12.69
C GLY A 132 5.81 3.21 11.73
N VAL A 133 6.04 4.49 11.47
CA VAL A 133 7.13 4.97 10.61
C VAL A 133 7.81 6.18 11.26
N PRO A 134 9.12 6.38 11.03
CA PRO A 134 9.82 7.55 11.54
C PRO A 134 9.18 8.86 11.06
N TRP A 135 9.03 9.84 11.94
CA TRP A 135 8.36 11.11 11.65
C TRP A 135 8.92 11.83 10.41
N VAL A 136 10.23 11.75 10.19
CA VAL A 136 10.92 12.35 9.03
C VAL A 136 10.43 11.83 7.68
N LEU A 137 9.85 10.62 7.62
CA LEU A 137 9.27 10.09 6.40
C LEU A 137 8.15 10.99 5.86
N SER A 138 7.43 11.70 6.75
CA SER A 138 6.35 12.60 6.35
C SER A 138 6.82 13.76 5.46
N ASP A 139 7.96 14.38 5.79
CA ASP A 139 8.57 15.42 4.96
C ASP A 139 9.07 14.86 3.62
N ILE A 140 9.72 13.70 3.67
CA ILE A 140 10.25 13.02 2.47
C ILE A 140 9.11 12.66 1.50
N MET A 141 7.96 12.20 2.03
CA MET A 141 6.76 11.91 1.25
C MET A 141 6.27 13.14 0.48
N LEU A 142 6.12 14.28 1.17
CA LEU A 142 5.70 15.54 0.55
C LEU A 142 6.68 15.99 -0.54
N ASP A 143 7.99 15.89 -0.29
CA ASP A 143 9.03 16.26 -1.27
C ASP A 143 9.00 15.37 -2.53
N CYS A 144 8.45 14.15 -2.42
CA CYS A 144 8.28 13.21 -3.52
C CYS A 144 6.93 13.35 -4.26
N GLY A 145 6.08 14.30 -3.85
CA GLY A 145 4.73 14.48 -4.39
C GLY A 145 3.77 13.36 -3.96
N ILE A 146 3.86 12.93 -2.71
CA ILE A 146 2.89 12.04 -2.08
C ILE A 146 1.91 12.89 -1.26
N ASP A 147 0.62 12.76 -1.57
CA ASP A 147 -0.46 13.56 -0.98
C ASP A 147 -1.25 12.76 0.06
N LEU A 148 -1.25 11.43 -0.05
CA LEU A 148 -1.92 10.52 0.90
C LEU A 148 -0.97 9.44 1.42
N PHE A 149 -0.93 9.32 2.74
CA PHE A 149 -0.30 8.19 3.43
C PHE A 149 -1.38 7.25 3.97
N VAL A 150 -1.28 5.95 3.70
CA VAL A 150 -2.24 4.95 4.16
C VAL A 150 -1.55 4.02 5.14
N MET A 151 -2.08 3.96 6.37
CA MET A 151 -1.60 3.11 7.44
C MET A 151 -2.64 2.05 7.76
N ALA A 152 -2.23 0.78 7.78
CA ALA A 152 -3.07 -0.35 8.19
C ALA A 152 -2.34 -1.20 9.24
N ILE A 153 -2.05 -0.60 10.40
CA ILE A 153 -1.17 -1.20 11.41
C ILE A 153 -1.71 -2.55 11.92
N ASN A 154 -0.78 -3.48 12.19
CA ASN A 154 -1.02 -4.63 13.04
C ASN A 154 -1.16 -4.19 14.50
N ARG A 155 -2.06 -4.80 15.27
CA ARG A 155 -2.31 -4.45 16.67
C ARG A 155 -1.92 -5.55 17.66
N HIS A 156 -1.34 -6.64 17.17
CA HIS A 156 -1.06 -7.80 18.00
C HIS A 156 -0.07 -7.48 19.13
N LEU A 157 0.99 -6.71 18.83
CA LEU A 157 2.07 -6.41 19.77
C LEU A 157 2.15 -4.92 20.15
N GLY A 158 1.14 -4.13 19.79
CA GLY A 158 1.16 -2.67 20.00
C GLY A 158 -0.19 -2.00 19.85
N GLY A 159 -0.25 -0.74 20.30
CA GLY A 159 -1.42 0.12 20.17
C GLY A 159 -1.41 0.95 18.88
N TYR A 160 -2.48 1.71 18.67
CA TYR A 160 -2.52 2.77 17.67
C TYR A 160 -2.10 4.10 18.30
N ALA A 161 -1.38 4.93 17.53
CA ALA A 161 -1.00 6.27 17.97
C ALA A 161 -2.21 7.22 18.09
N THR A 162 -3.22 7.03 17.23
CA THR A 162 -4.45 7.84 17.17
C THR A 162 -5.66 6.95 16.91
N GLU A 163 -6.85 7.40 17.34
CA GLU A 163 -8.11 6.66 17.16
C GLU A 163 -8.31 6.30 15.68
N ARG A 164 -8.70 5.05 15.41
CA ARG A 164 -8.86 4.47 14.07
C ARG A 164 -10.17 3.68 13.95
N PRO A 165 -10.76 3.57 12.74
CA PRO A 165 -10.31 4.18 11.49
C PRO A 165 -10.54 5.69 11.48
N ALA A 166 -9.68 6.45 10.81
CA ALA A 166 -9.83 7.89 10.66
C ALA A 166 -9.07 8.42 9.44
N VAL A 167 -9.55 9.55 8.92
CA VAL A 167 -8.77 10.44 8.04
C VAL A 167 -8.26 11.57 8.90
N ILE A 168 -6.94 11.72 8.95
CA ILE A 168 -6.27 12.70 9.81
C ILE A 168 -5.30 13.54 8.96
N ARG A 169 -4.86 14.67 9.52
CA ARG A 169 -3.70 15.41 9.01
C ARG A 169 -2.52 15.17 9.95
N TRP A 170 -1.39 14.79 9.41
CA TRP A 170 -0.16 14.60 10.16
C TRP A 170 0.77 15.77 9.89
N GLU A 171 1.00 16.60 10.92
CA GLU A 171 1.98 17.67 10.88
C GLU A 171 3.38 17.07 10.89
N THR A 172 4.15 17.44 9.87
CA THR A 172 5.52 17.01 9.62
C THR A 172 6.52 17.80 10.47
N PRO A 173 7.76 17.33 10.65
CA PRO A 173 8.81 18.09 11.35
C PRO A 173 9.04 19.51 10.80
N SER A 174 8.80 19.75 9.51
CA SER A 174 8.91 21.08 8.89
C SER A 174 7.69 21.99 9.10
N GLY A 175 6.64 21.53 9.77
CA GLY A 175 5.38 22.25 9.95
C GLY A 175 4.40 22.17 8.76
N ARG A 176 4.75 21.44 7.69
CA ARG A 176 3.81 21.06 6.62
C ARG A 176 2.87 19.97 7.11
N THR A 177 1.81 19.67 6.36
CA THR A 177 0.84 18.62 6.70
C THR A 177 0.63 17.64 5.55
N ILE A 178 0.57 16.34 5.85
CA ILE A 178 0.16 15.28 4.91
C ILE A 178 -1.16 14.66 5.37
N ARG A 179 -2.05 14.27 4.43
CA ARG A 179 -3.27 13.53 4.74
C ARG A 179 -2.93 12.07 5.02
N VAL A 180 -3.57 11.49 6.03
CA VAL A 180 -3.38 10.10 6.38
C VAL A 180 -4.71 9.38 6.48
N MET A 181 -4.85 8.27 5.75
CA MET A 181 -5.87 7.26 6.04
C MET A 181 -5.31 6.28 7.08
N ASN A 182 -5.65 6.49 8.35
CA ASN A 182 -5.37 5.51 9.41
C ASN A 182 -6.49 4.46 9.39
N GLY A 183 -6.36 3.47 8.49
CA GLY A 183 -7.40 2.50 8.14
C GLY A 183 -7.52 1.35 9.13
N ALA A 184 -8.34 0.34 8.80
CA ALA A 184 -8.35 -0.96 9.49
C ALA A 184 -7.14 -1.82 9.06
N HIS A 185 -6.94 -3.01 9.66
CA HIS A 185 -5.88 -3.93 9.24
C HIS A 185 -6.08 -4.41 7.79
N TYR A 186 -5.02 -4.84 7.09
CA TYR A 186 -5.01 -5.00 5.63
C TYR A 186 -5.87 -6.16 5.08
N THR A 187 -6.48 -6.96 5.95
CA THR A 187 -7.35 -8.11 5.62
C THR A 187 -8.80 -7.90 6.06
N MET A 188 -9.15 -6.70 6.53
CA MET A 188 -10.40 -6.49 7.26
C MET A 188 -11.66 -6.50 6.41
N PHE A 189 -11.59 -6.25 5.09
CA PHE A 189 -12.79 -6.44 4.26
C PHE A 189 -13.24 -7.90 4.29
N ASP A 190 -12.28 -8.81 4.15
CA ASP A 190 -12.56 -10.25 4.08
C ASP A 190 -12.99 -10.82 5.43
N GLN A 191 -12.28 -10.45 6.50
CA GLN A 191 -12.51 -10.99 7.83
C GLN A 191 -13.76 -10.41 8.51
N LEU A 192 -14.08 -9.14 8.31
CA LEU A 192 -15.26 -8.54 8.93
C LEU A 192 -16.55 -8.97 8.23
N PHE A 193 -16.48 -9.29 6.94
CA PHE A 193 -17.65 -9.55 6.10
C PHE A 193 -17.71 -10.99 5.58
N ASP A 194 -16.85 -11.87 6.08
CA ASP A 194 -16.78 -13.30 5.75
C ASP A 194 -16.87 -13.60 4.23
N THR A 195 -16.11 -12.86 3.42
CA THR A 195 -16.23 -12.88 1.95
C THR A 195 -15.97 -14.26 1.34
N HIS A 196 -15.22 -15.10 2.02
CA HIS A 196 -14.93 -16.49 1.66
C HIS A 196 -16.14 -17.43 1.67
N LEU A 197 -17.22 -17.06 2.35
CA LEU A 197 -18.47 -17.83 2.35
C LEU A 197 -19.32 -17.56 1.11
N HIS A 198 -19.02 -16.48 0.35
CA HIS A 198 -19.77 -16.06 -0.83
C HIS A 198 -21.28 -15.90 -0.59
N ASP A 199 -21.67 -15.49 0.61
CA ASP A 199 -23.06 -15.38 1.06
C ASP A 199 -23.41 -13.91 1.36
N LEU A 200 -24.45 -13.39 0.68
CA LEU A 200 -24.83 -11.98 0.80
C LEU A 200 -25.40 -11.64 2.18
N ASP A 201 -26.14 -12.56 2.82
CA ASP A 201 -26.77 -12.32 4.13
C ASP A 201 -25.74 -12.28 5.25
N THR A 202 -24.70 -13.12 5.16
CA THR A 202 -23.57 -13.07 6.08
C THR A 202 -22.76 -11.79 5.88
N MET A 203 -22.49 -11.40 4.63
CA MET A 203 -21.82 -10.14 4.32
C MET A 203 -22.60 -8.94 4.86
N GLU A 204 -23.94 -8.94 4.75
CA GLU A 204 -24.82 -7.89 5.28
C GLU A 204 -24.70 -7.75 6.80
N LYS A 205 -24.77 -8.86 7.53
CA LYS A 205 -24.59 -8.86 8.99
C LYS A 205 -23.22 -8.33 9.40
N GLY A 206 -22.16 -8.71 8.68
CA GLY A 206 -20.81 -8.19 8.90
C GLY A 206 -20.73 -6.68 8.71
N ILE A 207 -21.35 -6.16 7.65
CA ILE A 207 -21.44 -4.73 7.36
C ILE A 207 -22.22 -3.98 8.45
N GLU A 208 -23.37 -4.51 8.87
CA GLU A 208 -24.18 -3.91 9.95
C GLU A 208 -23.39 -3.83 11.27
N ASN A 209 -22.74 -4.93 11.67
CA ASN A 209 -21.90 -4.99 12.86
C ASN A 209 -20.76 -3.97 12.80
N TYR A 210 -20.12 -3.81 11.64
CA TYR A 210 -19.03 -2.86 11.49
C TYR A 210 -19.53 -1.41 11.50
N ILE A 211 -20.68 -1.12 10.89
CA ILE A 211 -21.33 0.19 10.99
C ILE A 211 -21.67 0.51 12.45
N ASP A 212 -22.14 -0.46 13.23
CA ASP A 212 -22.39 -0.29 14.66
C ASP A 212 -21.12 -0.05 15.46
N PHE A 213 -20.02 -0.75 15.13
CA PHE A 213 -18.71 -0.44 15.69
C PHE A 213 -18.30 1.02 15.42
N LEU A 214 -18.45 1.50 14.19
CA LEU A 214 -18.08 2.87 13.80
C LEU A 214 -18.86 3.96 14.54
N LYS A 215 -20.11 3.68 14.96
CA LYS A 215 -20.89 4.61 15.81
C LYS A 215 -20.22 4.89 17.15
N ASN A 216 -19.35 3.99 17.62
CA ASN A 216 -18.61 4.11 18.87
C ASN A 216 -17.23 4.75 18.71
N VAL A 217 -16.79 5.01 17.48
CA VAL A 217 -15.51 5.69 17.18
C VAL A 217 -15.76 7.19 17.25
N LYS A 218 -15.16 7.88 18.22
CA LYS A 218 -15.54 9.26 18.59
C LYS A 218 -15.42 10.26 17.45
N HIS A 219 -14.40 10.08 16.60
CA HIS A 219 -14.08 11.03 15.53
C HIS A 219 -14.42 10.51 14.13
N TYR A 220 -15.20 9.45 14.00
CA TYR A 220 -15.59 8.94 12.68
C TYR A 220 -16.73 9.75 12.06
N ARG A 221 -16.38 10.60 11.09
CA ARG A 221 -17.29 11.56 10.43
C ARG A 221 -17.49 11.33 8.93
N HIS A 222 -16.95 10.21 8.42
CA HIS A 222 -16.96 9.89 7.00
C HIS A 222 -18.20 9.11 6.60
N ASP A 223 -18.89 9.54 5.54
CA ASP A 223 -20.01 8.79 4.95
C ASP A 223 -19.55 7.61 4.08
N PHE A 224 -18.28 7.21 4.17
CA PHE A 224 -17.71 6.05 3.49
C PHE A 224 -16.87 5.22 4.46
N ILE A 225 -16.79 3.92 4.18
CA ILE A 225 -15.87 2.98 4.84
C ILE A 225 -14.70 2.71 3.88
N TYR A 226 -13.48 2.62 4.39
CA TYR A 226 -12.33 2.11 3.64
C TYR A 226 -11.80 0.84 4.30
N LEU A 227 -11.78 -0.25 3.54
CA LEU A 227 -11.21 -1.53 3.93
C LEU A 227 -10.40 -2.09 2.77
N THR A 228 -9.60 -3.10 3.06
CA THR A 228 -8.77 -3.76 2.08
C THR A 228 -9.04 -5.26 2.08
N THR A 229 -8.93 -5.87 0.90
CA THR A 229 -9.05 -7.32 0.69
C THR A 229 -7.70 -7.86 0.25
N ALA A 230 -7.29 -8.96 0.87
CA ALA A 230 -6.03 -9.66 0.66
C ALA A 230 -6.23 -11.18 0.69
N ASN A 231 -7.42 -11.64 0.27
CA ASN A 231 -7.80 -13.04 0.10
C ASN A 231 -7.95 -13.84 1.41
N ALA A 232 -8.25 -13.19 2.54
CA ALA A 232 -8.44 -13.91 3.81
C ALA A 232 -9.79 -14.68 3.85
N PRO A 233 -9.89 -15.80 4.58
CA PRO A 233 -8.83 -16.50 5.31
C PRO A 233 -8.07 -17.54 4.43
N VAL A 234 -8.35 -17.58 3.12
CA VAL A 234 -7.72 -18.55 2.20
C VAL A 234 -6.21 -18.31 2.11
N CYS A 235 -5.82 -17.05 1.98
CA CYS A 235 -4.45 -16.56 2.09
C CYS A 235 -4.46 -15.25 2.89
N TYR A 236 -3.32 -14.79 3.38
CA TYR A 236 -3.21 -13.53 4.11
C TYR A 236 -2.12 -12.70 3.44
N ASP A 237 -0.87 -13.03 3.76
CA ASP A 237 0.31 -12.39 3.21
C ASP A 237 0.66 -12.99 1.86
N ASN A 238 1.15 -12.15 0.96
CA ASN A 238 1.60 -12.53 -0.38
C ASN A 238 0.54 -13.31 -1.15
N SER A 239 -0.71 -12.85 -1.08
CA SER A 239 -1.87 -13.49 -1.69
C SER A 239 -2.04 -13.14 -3.18
N PRO A 240 -2.59 -14.07 -4.00
CA PRO A 240 -2.96 -13.78 -5.38
C PRO A 240 -4.23 -12.90 -5.46
N PRO A 241 -4.52 -12.32 -6.63
CA PRO A 241 -5.81 -11.69 -6.90
C PRO A 241 -6.98 -12.65 -6.70
N ASN A 242 -8.06 -12.17 -6.08
CA ASN A 242 -9.28 -12.94 -5.86
C ASN A 242 -10.46 -12.39 -6.70
N ILE A 243 -10.85 -13.13 -7.74
CA ILE A 243 -11.99 -12.79 -8.60
C ILE A 243 -13.35 -13.08 -7.94
N ASP A 244 -13.41 -13.98 -6.97
CA ASP A 244 -14.67 -14.36 -6.33
C ASP A 244 -15.18 -13.28 -5.38
N VAL A 245 -14.29 -12.53 -4.73
CA VAL A 245 -14.67 -11.29 -4.02
C VAL A 245 -15.27 -10.27 -4.99
N ALA A 246 -14.74 -10.18 -6.21
CA ALA A 246 -15.28 -9.26 -7.22
C ALA A 246 -16.69 -9.66 -7.70
N LYS A 247 -16.94 -10.98 -7.84
CA LYS A 247 -18.28 -11.50 -8.12
C LYS A 247 -19.25 -11.23 -6.96
N LEU A 248 -18.81 -11.44 -5.72
CA LEU A 248 -19.61 -11.16 -4.53
C LEU A 248 -20.04 -9.69 -4.45
N ILE A 249 -19.10 -8.76 -4.68
CA ILE A 249 -19.38 -7.32 -4.72
C ILE A 249 -20.34 -6.95 -5.87
N ARG A 250 -20.17 -7.56 -7.05
CA ARG A 250 -21.11 -7.38 -8.16
C ARG A 250 -22.51 -7.83 -7.78
N ASP A 251 -22.65 -9.01 -7.18
CA ASP A 251 -23.95 -9.60 -6.84
C ASP A 251 -24.64 -8.82 -5.70
N TRP A 252 -23.86 -8.34 -4.72
CA TRP A 252 -24.34 -7.40 -3.69
C TRP A 252 -24.97 -6.14 -4.29
N ASN A 253 -24.24 -5.47 -5.18
CA ASN A 253 -24.72 -4.23 -5.80
C ASN A 253 -25.91 -4.49 -6.73
N ALA A 254 -25.90 -5.60 -7.48
CA ALA A 254 -27.01 -5.99 -8.35
C ALA A 254 -28.30 -6.32 -7.59
N ALA A 255 -28.18 -6.84 -6.36
CA ALA A 255 -29.30 -7.06 -5.46
C ALA A 255 -29.89 -5.76 -4.86
N GLY A 256 -29.28 -4.60 -5.14
CA GLY A 256 -29.74 -3.31 -4.62
C GLY A 256 -29.47 -3.08 -3.13
N ARG A 257 -28.61 -3.92 -2.51
CA ARG A 257 -28.22 -3.79 -1.10
C ARG A 257 -27.38 -2.53 -0.86
N GLN A 258 -27.37 -2.07 0.39
CA GLN A 258 -26.71 -0.84 0.81
C GLN A 258 -25.85 -1.08 2.04
N PRO A 259 -24.74 -0.33 2.21
CA PRO A 259 -24.15 0.65 1.29
C PRO A 259 -23.62 0.04 -0.03
N GLN A 260 -23.44 0.87 -1.06
CA GLN A 260 -22.80 0.42 -2.30
C GLN A 260 -21.33 0.07 -2.04
N ILE A 261 -20.84 -1.00 -2.65
CA ILE A 261 -19.45 -1.44 -2.49
C ILE A 261 -18.73 -1.26 -3.82
N ARG A 262 -17.59 -0.57 -3.82
CA ARG A 262 -16.77 -0.43 -5.03
C ARG A 262 -15.29 -0.60 -4.72
N TYR A 263 -14.57 -1.14 -5.70
CA TYR A 263 -13.13 -1.15 -5.64
C TYR A 263 -12.55 0.25 -5.86
N VAL A 264 -11.43 0.53 -5.20
CA VAL A 264 -10.61 1.72 -5.40
C VAL A 264 -9.15 1.36 -5.61
N THR A 265 -8.47 2.11 -6.46
CA THR A 265 -7.01 2.24 -6.41
C THR A 265 -6.62 3.25 -5.32
N PRO A 266 -5.34 3.30 -4.91
CA PRO A 266 -4.86 4.34 -3.98
C PRO A 266 -5.18 5.76 -4.45
N GLU A 267 -5.02 6.05 -5.75
CA GLU A 267 -5.34 7.36 -6.33
C GLU A 267 -6.83 7.71 -6.16
N GLN A 268 -7.73 6.75 -6.38
CA GLN A 268 -9.17 6.97 -6.19
C GLN A 268 -9.57 7.07 -4.71
N LEU A 269 -8.78 6.50 -3.80
CA LEU A 269 -8.94 6.73 -2.36
C LEU A 269 -8.55 8.17 -2.02
N LEU A 270 -7.43 8.67 -2.55
CA LEU A 270 -7.03 10.07 -2.39
C LEU A 270 -8.10 11.02 -2.94
N GLU A 271 -8.60 10.79 -4.16
CA GLU A 271 -9.70 11.59 -4.73
C GLU A 271 -10.93 11.65 -3.82
N ARG A 272 -11.20 10.55 -3.10
CA ARG A 272 -12.33 10.47 -2.19
C ARG A 272 -12.07 11.17 -0.85
N ILE A 273 -10.83 11.12 -0.38
CA ILE A 273 -10.37 11.80 0.84
C ILE A 273 -10.27 13.31 0.61
N ASP A 274 -9.92 13.78 -0.60
CA ASP A 274 -9.88 15.19 -0.94
C ASP A 274 -11.26 15.87 -0.87
N GLN A 275 -12.34 15.08 -0.90
CA GLN A 275 -13.71 15.57 -0.71
C GLN A 275 -14.08 15.73 0.78
N VAL A 276 -13.27 15.22 1.70
CA VAL A 276 -13.47 15.40 3.14
C VAL A 276 -12.93 16.78 3.53
N PRO A 277 -13.72 17.63 4.21
CA PRO A 277 -13.24 18.94 4.64
C PRO A 277 -12.06 18.81 5.63
N ASP A 278 -11.04 19.63 5.45
CA ASP A 278 -9.90 19.73 6.38
C ASP A 278 -10.33 20.00 7.84
N SER A 279 -11.47 20.68 8.06
CA SER A 279 -12.07 20.93 9.38
C SER A 279 -12.57 19.67 10.08
N GLU A 280 -12.78 18.58 9.34
CA GLU A 280 -13.20 17.28 9.88
C GLU A 280 -12.01 16.34 10.12
N MET A 281 -10.81 16.73 9.68
CA MET A 281 -9.58 15.96 9.89
C MET A 281 -8.83 16.49 11.11
N PRO A 282 -8.76 15.72 12.22
CA PRO A 282 -7.92 16.09 13.34
C PRO A 282 -6.46 16.16 12.92
N VAL A 283 -5.72 17.10 13.50
CA VAL A 283 -4.28 17.28 13.26
C VAL A 283 -3.52 16.62 14.40
N TYR A 284 -2.55 15.79 14.06
CA TYR A 284 -1.61 15.19 15.01
C TYR A 284 -0.18 15.49 14.58
N SER A 285 0.76 15.49 15.52
CA SER A 285 2.19 15.72 15.28
C SER A 285 3.00 14.73 16.12
N GLY A 286 4.24 14.47 15.72
CA GLY A 286 5.17 13.60 16.44
C GLY A 286 5.41 12.26 15.74
N ASP A 287 6.28 11.46 16.36
CA ASP A 287 6.73 10.18 15.84
C ASP A 287 5.64 9.11 15.91
N TRP A 288 5.60 8.25 14.90
CA TRP A 288 4.70 7.09 14.90
C TRP A 288 5.54 5.84 15.16
N THR A 289 5.66 5.46 16.42
CA THR A 289 6.54 4.39 16.87
C THR A 289 6.13 3.02 16.31
N ASP A 290 7.09 2.31 15.74
CA ASP A 290 6.93 0.91 15.35
C ASP A 290 7.14 -0.02 16.55
N PHE A 291 6.05 -0.63 17.01
CA PHE A 291 6.05 -1.64 18.08
C PHE A 291 6.51 -3.02 17.60
N TRP A 292 6.68 -3.24 16.30
CA TRP A 292 7.06 -4.53 15.70
C TRP A 292 8.59 -4.74 15.63
N ASN A 293 9.37 -3.92 16.32
CA ASN A 293 10.83 -3.85 16.23
C ASN A 293 11.60 -4.97 16.96
N PHE A 294 11.08 -6.20 17.00
CA PHE A 294 11.67 -7.33 17.74
C PHE A 294 12.89 -7.95 17.04
N GLY A 295 13.04 -7.76 15.72
CA GLY A 295 14.11 -8.37 14.92
C GLY A 295 15.40 -7.54 14.83
N CYS A 296 15.34 -6.24 15.06
CA CYS A 296 16.43 -5.33 14.70
C CYS A 296 17.68 -5.48 15.59
N ALA A 297 17.54 -6.12 16.74
CA ALA A 297 18.64 -6.49 17.63
C ALA A 297 18.78 -8.02 17.84
N SER A 298 18.00 -8.85 17.14
CA SER A 298 18.02 -10.31 17.34
C SER A 298 19.26 -10.98 16.73
N ASN A 299 19.88 -10.38 15.71
CA ASN A 299 21.16 -10.82 15.14
C ASN A 299 22.15 -9.65 15.06
N ALA A 300 23.05 -9.57 16.05
CA ALA A 300 24.04 -8.50 16.15
C ALA A 300 24.99 -8.41 14.94
N GLU A 301 25.31 -9.55 14.30
CA GLU A 301 26.21 -9.58 13.14
C GLU A 301 25.56 -8.94 11.91
N ILE A 302 24.30 -9.30 11.63
CA ILE A 302 23.55 -8.71 10.50
C ILE A 302 23.32 -7.22 10.75
N THR A 303 22.91 -6.83 11.96
CA THR A 303 22.69 -5.41 12.31
C THR A 303 23.99 -4.60 12.20
N LYS A 304 25.13 -5.14 12.69
CA LYS A 304 26.45 -4.52 12.51
C LYS A 304 26.79 -4.35 11.02
N THR A 305 26.55 -5.37 10.21
CA THR A 305 26.83 -5.32 8.76
C THR A 305 26.00 -4.23 8.09
N ASN A 306 24.70 -4.15 8.38
CA ASN A 306 23.83 -3.07 7.89
C ASN A 306 24.33 -1.69 8.31
N LEU A 307 24.66 -1.50 9.60
CA LEU A 307 25.16 -0.22 10.12
C LEU A 307 26.50 0.20 9.50
N GLN A 308 27.41 -0.75 9.23
CA GLN A 308 28.69 -0.48 8.58
C GLN A 308 28.55 -0.20 7.07
N ALA A 309 27.56 -0.78 6.40
CA ALA A 309 27.32 -0.56 4.97
C ALA A 309 26.87 0.88 4.68
N LYS A 310 26.01 1.46 5.52
CA LYS A 310 25.45 2.81 5.34
C LYS A 310 26.50 3.91 5.09
N PRO A 311 27.49 4.15 5.97
CA PRO A 311 28.50 5.18 5.74
C PRO A 311 29.43 4.85 4.57
N ARG A 312 29.65 3.56 4.26
CA ARG A 312 30.45 3.15 3.10
C ARG A 312 29.77 3.51 1.79
N LEU A 313 28.46 3.26 1.68
CA LEU A 313 27.68 3.63 0.51
C LEU A 313 27.64 5.15 0.32
N LEU A 314 27.43 5.90 1.40
CA LEU A 314 27.48 7.37 1.38
C LEU A 314 28.86 7.89 0.96
N THR A 315 29.94 7.37 1.54
CA THR A 315 31.31 7.75 1.19
C THR A 315 31.60 7.49 -0.29
N ARG A 316 31.15 6.35 -0.80
CA ARG A 316 31.29 6.02 -2.22
C ARG A 316 30.53 7.00 -3.10
N ASP A 317 29.27 7.31 -2.78
CA ASP A 317 28.47 8.27 -3.54
C ASP A 317 29.10 9.69 -3.54
N LEU A 318 29.71 10.11 -2.41
CA LEU A 318 30.45 11.38 -2.33
C LEU A 318 31.71 11.38 -3.20
N ILE A 319 32.48 10.29 -3.20
CA ILE A 319 33.65 10.14 -4.10
C ILE A 319 33.21 10.16 -5.56
N ALA A 320 32.11 9.47 -5.90
CA ALA A 320 31.55 9.46 -7.24
C ALA A 320 31.15 10.86 -7.71
N ALA A 321 30.47 11.63 -6.85
CA ALA A 321 30.02 12.99 -7.17
C ALA A 321 31.17 13.97 -7.39
N THR A 322 32.33 13.74 -6.76
CA THR A 322 33.54 14.58 -6.91
C THR A 322 34.43 14.12 -8.07
N ARG A 323 34.33 12.85 -8.49
CA ARG A 323 35.11 12.26 -9.58
C ARG A 323 34.27 12.13 -10.85
N GLY A 324 34.16 13.20 -11.62
CA GLY A 324 33.62 13.26 -13.00
C GLY A 324 32.94 11.99 -13.56
N SER A 325 33.48 11.40 -14.62
CA SER A 325 32.88 10.21 -15.25
C SER A 325 33.35 8.90 -14.59
N GLU A 326 32.41 8.12 -14.05
CA GLU A 326 32.71 6.76 -13.55
C GLU A 326 32.73 5.71 -14.66
N HIS A 327 33.53 4.67 -14.46
CA HIS A 327 33.52 3.48 -15.31
C HIS A 327 32.18 2.73 -15.19
N PRO A 328 31.56 2.24 -16.28
CA PRO A 328 30.26 1.55 -16.24
C PRO A 328 30.19 0.39 -15.24
N ALA A 329 31.26 -0.40 -15.12
CA ALA A 329 31.32 -1.50 -14.15
C ALA A 329 31.21 -1.03 -12.69
N ILE A 330 31.79 0.13 -12.36
CA ILE A 330 31.69 0.72 -11.02
C ILE A 330 30.25 1.14 -10.75
N ARG A 331 29.60 1.81 -11.71
CA ARG A 331 28.19 2.20 -11.63
C ARG A 331 27.26 1.01 -11.41
N GLU A 332 27.53 -0.12 -12.06
CA GLU A 332 26.71 -1.31 -11.89
C GLU A 332 26.89 -1.96 -10.51
N VAL A 333 28.11 -2.08 -10.01
CA VAL A 333 28.38 -2.56 -8.63
C VAL A 333 27.73 -1.63 -7.61
N ALA A 334 27.87 -0.33 -7.82
CA ALA A 334 27.25 0.72 -7.04
C ALA A 334 25.73 0.57 -6.94
N ARG A 335 25.07 0.34 -8.08
CA ARG A 335 23.63 0.09 -8.15
C ARG A 335 23.27 -1.17 -7.37
N ARG A 336 23.96 -2.29 -7.60
CA ARG A 336 23.73 -3.57 -6.88
C ARG A 336 24.01 -3.51 -5.38
N ALA A 337 24.83 -2.57 -4.92
CA ALA A 337 25.09 -2.41 -3.50
C ALA A 337 23.92 -1.75 -2.75
N TRP A 338 23.07 -1.02 -3.47
CA TRP A 338 21.84 -0.41 -2.95
C TRP A 338 20.59 -1.29 -3.13
N TRP A 339 20.57 -2.17 -4.14
CA TRP A 339 19.40 -2.96 -4.58
C TRP A 339 19.75 -4.41 -4.87
#